data_AF-A0A972ERS1-F1
#
_entry.id   AF-A0A972ERS1-F1
#
_cell.length_a   1.000
_cell.length_b   1.000
_cell.length_c   1.000
_cell.angle_alpha   90.00
_cell.angle_beta   90.00
_cell.angle_gamma   90.00
#
_symmetry.space_group_name_H-M   'P 1'
#
loop_
_entity.id
_entity.type
_entity.pdbx_description
1 polymer ?
#
loop_
_entity_poly.entity_id
_entity_poly.type
_entity_poly.pdbx_seq_one_letter_code
_entity_poly.pdbx_strand_id
1 'polypeptide(L)' 'MQLTITALLLVSLSSCGLSDSSGDNDPVASEEITNGYALDDTYIEQDGVKVIYVAGGCFWGTEKLMQSIPGVVAATSGY' A
#
# COMPACT_ATOMS: atom_id res chain seq x y z
N MET A 1 25.88 -29.06 10.76
CA MET A 1 25.10 -28.06 11.52
C MET A 1 25.43 -26.62 11.13
N GLN A 2 26.68 -26.27 10.77
CA GLN A 2 26.99 -24.92 10.25
C GLN A 2 26.34 -24.61 8.88
N LEU A 3 26.28 -25.56 7.94
CA LEU A 3 25.73 -25.32 6.60
C LEU A 3 24.22 -25.00 6.58
N THR A 4 23.45 -25.57 7.51
CA THR A 4 21.99 -25.35 7.58
C THR A 4 21.64 -23.95 8.07
N ILE A 5 22.48 -23.35 8.92
CA ILE A 5 22.29 -21.99 9.44
C ILE A 5 22.54 -20.95 8.34
N THR A 6 23.60 -21.14 7.53
CA THR A 6 23.87 -20.26 6.38
C THR A 6 22.76 -20.34 5.34
N ALA A 7 22.22 -21.54 5.08
CA ALA A 7 21.09 -21.72 4.17
C ALA A 7 19.81 -21.02 4.67
N LEU A 8 19.53 -21.07 5.98
CA LEU A 8 18.38 -20.38 6.57
C LEU A 8 18.52 -18.85 6.49
N LEU A 9 19.73 -18.34 6.73
CA LEU A 9 20.05 -16.92 6.62
C LEU A 9 19.87 -16.42 5.17
N LEU A 10 20.34 -17.18 4.18
CA LEU A 10 20.16 -16.82 2.77
C LEU A 10 18.68 -16.82 2.34
N VAL A 11 17.87 -17.75 2.85
CA VAL A 11 16.41 -17.76 2.61
C VAL A 11 15.73 -16.53 3.20
N SER A 12 16.18 -16.04 4.36
CA SER A 12 15.59 -14.84 4.98
C SER A 12 15.91 -13.53 4.27
N LEU A 13 17.07 -13.41 3.60
CA LEU A 13 17.42 -12.20 2.84
C LEU A 13 16.76 -12.15 1.46
N SER A 14 16.27 -13.27 0.92
CA SER A 14 15.53 -13.31 -0.35
C SER A 14 14.08 -12.81 -0.25
N SER A 15 13.59 -12.43 0.93
CA SER A 15 12.27 -11.80 1.07
C SER A 15 12.29 -10.28 0.84
N CYS A 16 13.47 -9.69 0.66
CA CYS A 16 13.58 -8.40 -0.03
C CYS A 16 13.52 -8.67 -1.53
N GLY A 17 12.30 -8.66 -2.07
CA GLY A 17 12.11 -8.60 -3.52
C GLY A 17 12.88 -7.40 -4.07
N LEU A 18 13.74 -7.65 -5.06
CA LEU A 18 14.20 -6.62 -5.98
C LEU A 18 12.94 -6.06 -6.65
N SER A 19 12.44 -4.92 -6.19
CA SER A 19 11.59 -4.08 -7.02
C SER A 19 12.50 -3.43 -8.04
N ASP A 20 12.70 -4.11 -9.18
CA ASP A 20 13.02 -3.40 -10.42
C ASP A 20 11.81 -2.51 -10.71
N SER A 21 11.83 -1.30 -10.16
CA SER A 21 10.88 -0.27 -10.52
C SER A 21 11.32 0.24 -11.89
N SER A 22 11.04 -0.56 -12.92
CA SER A 22 10.83 -0.04 -14.25
C SER A 22 9.73 1.02 -14.10
N GLY A 23 10.16 2.28 -14.04
CA GLY A 23 9.29 3.43 -13.95
C GLY A 23 8.54 3.58 -15.26
N ASP A 24 7.46 2.82 -15.41
CA ASP A 24 6.41 3.19 -16.33
C ASP A 24 5.76 4.45 -15.73
N ASN A 25 6.00 5.57 -16.41
CA ASN A 25 5.35 6.83 -16.12
C ASN A 25 3.90 6.65 -16.54
N ASP A 26 3.08 6.12 -15.64
CA ASP A 26 1.64 6.29 -15.77
C ASP A 26 1.40 7.80 -15.84
N PRO A 27 0.76 8.31 -16.90
CA PRO A 27 0.39 9.70 -16.92
C PRO A 27 -0.45 9.95 -15.68
N VAL A 28 -0.02 10.90 -14.84
CA VAL A 28 -0.90 11.64 -13.93
C VAL A 28 -1.89 12.35 -14.86
N ALA A 29 -2.87 11.58 -15.30
CA ALA A 29 -4.11 12.10 -15.82
C ALA A 29 -4.76 12.72 -14.58
N SER A 30 -4.51 14.02 -14.42
CA SER A 30 -5.38 14.88 -13.64
C SER A 30 -6.71 14.89 -14.39
N GLU A 31 -7.45 13.80 -14.27
CA GLU A 31 -8.79 13.70 -14.78
C GLU A 31 -9.68 14.51 -13.86
N GLU A 32 -10.33 15.47 -14.48
CA GLU A 32 -11.39 16.30 -13.93
C GLU A 32 -12.30 15.46 -13.02
N ILE A 33 -12.48 15.90 -11.77
CA ILE A 33 -13.28 15.20 -10.75
C ILE A 33 -14.74 15.11 -11.20
N THR A 34 -15.07 14.10 -11.99
CA THR A 34 -16.42 13.67 -12.28
C THR A 34 -16.66 12.36 -11.55
N ASN A 35 -17.33 12.44 -10.40
CA ASN A 35 -18.00 11.38 -9.62
C ASN A 35 -17.75 9.92 -10.07
N GLY A 36 -16.52 9.44 -9.94
CA GLY A 36 -16.11 8.08 -10.28
C GLY A 36 -15.20 7.45 -9.23
N TYR A 37 -15.13 8.02 -8.03
CA TYR A 37 -14.58 7.30 -6.89
C TYR A 37 -15.52 6.15 -6.58
N ALA A 38 -14.98 4.95 -6.34
CA ALA A 38 -15.76 3.81 -5.87
C ALA A 38 -16.47 4.25 -4.59
N LEU A 39 -17.75 4.57 -4.69
CA LEU A 39 -18.57 4.87 -3.53
C LEU A 39 -18.78 3.53 -2.86
N ASP A 40 -18.03 3.29 -1.81
CA ASP A 40 -18.34 2.21 -0.90
C ASP A 40 -19.67 2.56 -0.22
N ASP A 41 -20.72 1.84 -0.56
CA ASP A 41 -22.06 2.02 0.02
C ASP A 41 -22.07 1.85 1.55
N THR A 42 -21.01 1.25 2.12
CA THR A 42 -20.82 1.11 3.56
C THR A 42 -20.09 2.29 4.20
N TYR A 43 -19.59 3.24 3.41
CA TYR A 43 -18.91 4.42 3.94
C TYR A 43 -19.91 5.37 4.63
N ILE A 44 -19.63 5.64 5.90
CA ILE A 44 -20.35 6.66 6.67
C ILE A 44 -19.45 7.89 6.74
N GLU A 45 -19.89 9.00 6.15
CA GLU A 45 -19.15 10.26 6.22
C GLU A 45 -19.02 10.73 7.68
N GLN A 46 -17.78 11.05 8.06
CA GLN A 46 -17.47 11.65 9.34
C GLN A 46 -16.93 13.06 9.14
N ASP A 47 -17.36 14.00 9.98
CA ASP A 47 -16.93 15.39 9.87
C ASP A 47 -15.42 15.51 10.09
N GLY A 48 -14.75 16.24 9.19
CA GLY A 48 -13.29 16.41 9.22
C GLY A 48 -12.46 15.18 8.82
N VAL A 49 -13.07 14.07 8.39
CA VAL A 49 -12.35 12.85 7.95
C VAL A 49 -12.69 12.55 6.49
N LYS A 50 -11.68 12.16 5.71
CA LYS A 50 -11.85 11.72 4.32
C LYS A 50 -11.20 10.36 4.11
N VAL A 51 -11.77 9.58 3.19
CA VAL A 51 -11.30 8.24 2.83
C VAL A 51 -10.70 8.29 1.43
N ILE A 52 -9.56 7.63 1.27
CA ILE A 52 -8.89 7.39 -0.01
C ILE A 52 -8.67 5.88 -0.18
N TYR A 53 -8.72 5.41 -1.42
CA TYR A 53 -8.39 4.03 -1.78
C TYR A 53 -7.09 4.04 -2.57
N VAL A 54 -6.11 3.25 -2.14
CA VAL A 54 -4.76 3.24 -2.72
C VAL A 54 -4.36 1.80 -3.04
N ALA A 55 -4.01 1.55 -4.30
CA ALA A 55 -3.41 0.29 -4.73
C ALA A 55 -1.88 0.44 -4.70
N GLY A 56 -1.25 -0.01 -3.62
CA GLY A 56 0.21 0.04 -3.44
C GLY A 56 0.76 -1.35 -3.14
N GLY A 57 1.34 -2.00 -4.15
CA GLY A 57 2.11 -3.25 -4.05
C GLY A 57 1.71 -4.20 -2.90
N CYS A 58 2.64 -4.41 -1.96
CA CYS A 58 2.37 -5.18 -0.75
C CYS A 58 1.44 -4.39 0.18
N PHE A 59 0.19 -4.85 0.30
CA PHE A 59 -0.85 -4.21 1.10
C PHE A 59 -0.43 -3.96 2.56
N TRP A 60 0.27 -4.90 3.20
CA TRP A 60 0.79 -4.69 4.56
C TRP A 60 1.83 -3.57 4.64
N GLY A 61 2.67 -3.43 3.61
CA GLY A 61 3.65 -2.35 3.54
C GLY A 61 2.96 -0.99 3.39
N THR A 62 1.98 -0.92 2.48
CA THR A 62 1.20 0.30 2.24
C THR A 62 0.35 0.68 3.44
N GLU A 63 -0.30 -0.28 4.11
CA GLU A 63 -1.05 -0.03 5.33
C GLU A 63 -0.14 0.49 6.45
N LYS A 64 1.01 -0.17 6.66
CA LYS A 64 1.98 0.25 7.68
C LYS A 64 2.53 1.65 7.41
N LEU A 65 2.77 1.97 6.13
CA LEU A 65 3.17 3.30 5.70
C LEU A 65 2.08 4.33 6.01
N MET A 66 0.83 4.09 5.59
CA MET A 66 -0.28 5.02 5.83
C MET A 66 -0.51 5.27 7.32
N GLN A 67 -0.46 4.22 8.15
CA GLN A 67 -0.56 4.34 9.61
C GLN A 67 0.56 5.19 10.23
N SER A 68 1.71 5.34 9.57
CA SER A 68 2.82 6.15 10.07
C SER A 68 2.68 7.64 9.78
N ILE A 69 1.76 8.05 8.89
CA ILE A 69 1.62 9.43 8.44
C ILE A 69 0.78 10.24 9.45
N PRO A 70 1.28 11.37 9.99
CA PRO A 70 0.50 12.22 10.87
C PRO A 70 -0.78 12.72 10.21
N GLY A 71 -1.92 12.55 10.89
CA GLY A 71 -3.24 12.93 10.39
C GLY A 71 -4.04 11.77 9.78
N VAL A 72 -3.42 10.62 9.50
CA VAL A 72 -4.16 9.40 9.15
C VAL A 72 -4.82 8.84 10.40
N VAL A 73 -6.15 8.76 10.39
CA VAL A 73 -6.95 8.27 11.52
C VAL A 73 -6.94 6.74 11.58
N ALA A 74 -7.01 6.07 10.43
CA ALA A 74 -6.94 4.62 10.29
C ALA A 74 -6.49 4.24 8.87
N ALA A 75 -5.91 3.05 8.72
CA ALA A 75 -5.68 2.41 7.43
C ALA A 75 -5.95 0.91 7.53
N THR A 76 -6.61 0.37 6.51
CA THR A 76 -7.04 -1.04 6.44
C THR A 76 -6.71 -1.58 5.06
N SER A 77 -6.15 -2.79 5.00
CA SER A 77 -5.98 -3.55 3.76
C SER A 77 -7.26 -4.32 3.39
N GLY A 78 -7.61 -4.32 2.10
CA GLY A 78 -8.77 -5.02 1.54
C GLY A 78 -8.51 -5.50 0.10
N TYR A 79 -9.53 -6.07 -0.52
CA TYR A 79 -9.53 -6.53 -1.92
C TYR A 79 -10.59 -5.79 -2.73
#